data_AF-A0A135TQ84-F1
#
_entry.id   AF-A0A135TQ84-F1
#
_cell.length_a   1.000
_cell.length_b   1.000
_cell.length_c   1.000
_cell.angle_alpha   90.00
_cell.angle_beta   90.00
_cell.angle_gamma   90.00
#
_symmetry.space_group_name_H-M   'P 1'
#
loop_
_entity.id
_entity.type
_entity.pdbx_description
1 polymer ?
#
loop_
_entity_poly.entity_id
_entity_poly.type
_entity_poly.pdbx_seq_one_letter_code
_entity_poly.pdbx_strand_id
1 'polypeptide(L)'
;MESSKFTAARSDLSPDSWDTHVHVFDASIGPFAPDRSYTPARATAQQLLDFNSSLTQATPLNIVLVQPSPYGSDNTVLLRSMKSLREGGSRIVRGIAVMDIENISDASLMELHEAGVRGLRINKQADGKSTDLESLKETILQTASRIQYLPGWKIQLFCAPAMWEGETHFQLESEIEQRLKNETDLYDTIAALPVQVIADHVGGMRALSKLQLNAATSRLDDPTKQPGFEALIKLARASRVIVKLSGFYRLSDRTESGCDDMEPIAKALVEAVPHRLVWGSDWPHTGEGKDRVNRGLEAVEEFREIDDVRIIQNMRRWVEDEKAWMGLMVHNPAGFYA
;
A
#
# COMPACT_ATOMS: atom_id res chain seq x y z
N MET A 1 -41.45 15.02 19.77
CA MET A 1 -40.69 14.22 18.79
C MET A 1 -39.34 14.89 18.66
N GLU A 2 -38.41 14.50 19.52
CA GLU A 2 -37.04 15.00 19.48
C GLU A 2 -36.34 14.43 18.25
N SER A 3 -35.75 15.32 17.46
CA SER A 3 -34.88 14.98 16.35
C SER A 3 -33.63 14.31 16.91
N SER A 4 -33.53 12.99 16.71
CA SER A 4 -32.30 12.22 16.92
C SER A 4 -31.18 12.84 16.08
N LYS A 5 -30.31 13.61 16.73
CA LYS A 5 -29.02 14.02 16.17
C LYS A 5 -28.23 12.74 15.91
N PHE A 6 -28.03 12.37 14.65
CA PHE A 6 -27.00 11.42 14.28
C PHE A 6 -25.65 11.99 14.74
N THR A 7 -25.15 11.52 15.88
CA THR A 7 -23.74 11.65 16.20
C THR A 7 -22.99 10.88 15.14
N ALA A 8 -22.18 11.56 14.33
CA ALA A 8 -21.28 10.92 13.38
C ALA A 8 -20.52 9.81 14.11
N ALA A 9 -20.59 8.59 13.57
CA ALA A 9 -19.93 7.44 14.16
C ALA A 9 -18.42 7.73 14.21
N ARG A 10 -17.73 7.26 15.25
CA ARG A 10 -16.32 7.59 15.54
C ARG A 10 -15.42 6.37 15.26
N SER A 11 -14.21 6.61 14.77
CA SER A 11 -13.21 5.54 14.55
C SER A 11 -12.48 5.13 15.83
N ASP A 12 -12.40 6.03 16.83
CA ASP A 12 -11.74 5.85 18.14
C ASP A 12 -10.37 5.14 18.05
N LEU A 13 -9.55 5.51 17.05
CA LEU A 13 -8.18 5.01 16.95
C LEU A 13 -7.34 5.53 18.11
N SER A 14 -6.45 4.69 18.64
CA SER A 14 -5.46 5.13 19.61
C SER A 14 -4.58 6.22 19.00
N PRO A 15 -4.20 7.27 19.74
CA PRO A 15 -3.22 8.27 19.29
C PRO A 15 -1.87 7.66 18.87
N ASP A 16 -1.52 6.47 19.40
CA ASP A 16 -0.29 5.75 19.06
C ASP A 16 -0.38 4.98 17.74
N SER A 17 -1.53 5.01 17.05
CA SER A 17 -1.72 4.29 15.79
C SER A 17 -0.78 4.81 14.70
N TRP A 18 -0.58 3.98 13.67
CA TRP A 18 0.18 4.34 12.49
C TRP A 18 -0.73 4.41 11.29
N ASP A 19 -0.68 5.50 10.54
CA ASP A 19 -1.14 5.51 9.16
C ASP A 19 0.04 5.24 8.23
N THR A 20 0.14 4.01 7.72
CA THR A 20 1.32 3.57 6.96
C THR A 20 1.23 3.77 5.46
N HIS A 21 0.17 4.41 4.94
CA HIS A 21 0.07 4.69 3.51
C HIS A 21 -0.77 5.92 3.26
N VAL A 22 -0.10 7.03 3.05
CA VAL A 22 -0.71 8.31 2.70
C VAL A 22 0.17 9.06 1.71
N HIS A 23 -0.46 9.96 0.96
CA HIS A 23 0.19 10.79 -0.05
C HIS A 23 -0.05 12.27 0.23
N VAL A 24 0.86 13.13 -0.23
CA VAL A 24 0.67 14.59 -0.23
C VAL A 24 0.79 15.06 -1.67
N PHE A 25 -0.09 15.96 -2.08
CA PHE A 25 -0.11 16.61 -3.38
C PHE A 25 -0.14 18.12 -3.18
N ASP A 26 1.02 18.76 -3.32
CA ASP A 26 1.14 20.21 -3.23
C ASP A 26 2.17 20.75 -4.22
N ALA A 27 1.69 21.22 -5.37
CA ALA A 27 2.52 21.81 -6.42
C ALA A 27 3.22 23.11 -5.99
N SER A 28 2.78 23.76 -4.91
CA SER A 28 3.42 24.99 -4.42
C SER A 28 4.78 24.73 -3.74
N ILE A 29 5.05 23.48 -3.36
CA ILE A 29 6.31 23.08 -2.71
C ILE A 29 7.14 22.12 -3.56
N GLY A 30 6.74 21.84 -4.81
CA GLY A 30 7.52 21.07 -5.78
C GLY A 30 6.70 20.76 -7.03
N PRO A 31 7.32 20.75 -8.23
CA PRO A 31 6.60 20.57 -9.47
C PRO A 31 6.11 19.12 -9.61
N PHE A 32 5.01 18.91 -10.33
CA PHE A 32 4.69 17.58 -10.83
C PHE A 32 5.66 17.18 -11.95
N ALA A 33 5.87 15.88 -12.11
CA ALA A 33 6.64 15.33 -13.22
C ALA A 33 5.97 15.66 -14.57
N PRO A 34 6.75 15.97 -15.62
CA PRO A 34 6.22 16.31 -16.94
C PRO A 34 5.52 15.12 -17.62
N ASP A 35 5.94 13.89 -17.30
CA ASP A 35 5.45 12.62 -17.85
C ASP A 35 4.41 11.92 -16.96
N ARG A 36 3.88 12.63 -15.94
CA ARG A 36 2.83 12.10 -15.06
C ARG A 36 1.62 11.60 -15.82
N SER A 37 0.92 10.61 -15.27
CA SER A 37 -0.32 10.07 -15.87
C SER A 37 -1.59 10.86 -15.53
N TYR A 38 -1.56 11.73 -14.53
CA TYR A 38 -2.69 12.58 -14.12
C TYR A 38 -2.23 13.77 -13.28
N THR A 39 -3.08 14.79 -13.16
CA THR A 39 -2.88 15.94 -12.28
C THR A 39 -3.87 15.85 -11.12
N PRO A 40 -3.44 15.56 -9.88
CA PRO A 40 -4.34 15.50 -8.72
C PRO A 40 -4.76 16.88 -8.23
N ALA A 41 -5.91 16.93 -7.56
CA ALA A 41 -6.27 18.05 -6.70
C ALA A 41 -5.23 18.27 -5.58
N ARG A 42 -5.28 19.43 -4.92
CA ARG A 42 -4.33 19.76 -3.85
C ARG A 42 -4.72 19.07 -2.54
N ALA A 43 -3.77 18.37 -1.93
CA ALA A 43 -3.88 17.72 -0.62
C ALA A 43 -2.57 17.95 0.15
N THR A 44 -2.59 18.88 1.09
CA THR A 44 -1.40 19.37 1.82
C THR A 44 -1.06 18.52 3.05
N ALA A 45 0.18 18.66 3.55
CA ALA A 45 0.59 18.04 4.81
C ALA A 45 -0.28 18.49 6.01
N GLN A 46 -0.74 19.74 6.03
CA GLN A 46 -1.65 20.22 7.09
C GLN A 46 -3.02 19.52 7.01
N GLN A 47 -3.60 19.40 5.81
CA GLN A 47 -4.86 18.67 5.64
C GLN A 47 -4.73 17.20 6.04
N LEU A 48 -3.57 16.58 5.79
CA LEU A 48 -3.28 15.24 6.26
C LEU A 48 -3.23 15.15 7.80
N LEU A 49 -2.66 16.14 8.49
CA LEU A 49 -2.67 16.21 9.96
C LEU A 49 -4.08 16.36 10.50
N ASP A 50 -4.89 17.22 9.88
CA ASP A 50 -6.27 17.46 10.28
C ASP A 50 -7.11 16.20 10.11
N PHE A 51 -6.96 15.51 8.97
CA PHE A 51 -7.59 14.22 8.69
C PHE A 51 -7.22 13.18 9.75
N ASN A 52 -5.93 12.98 10.01
CA ASN A 52 -5.43 12.00 10.98
C ASN A 52 -5.87 12.33 12.42
N SER A 53 -5.89 13.62 12.78
CA SER A 53 -6.38 14.07 14.09
C SER A 53 -7.87 13.80 14.24
N SER A 54 -8.64 13.85 13.15
CA SER A 54 -10.07 13.49 13.19
C SER A 54 -10.29 11.99 13.46
N LEU A 55 -9.40 11.11 12.98
CA LEU A 55 -9.50 9.65 13.18
C LEU A 55 -9.15 9.20 14.61
N THR A 56 -8.24 9.91 15.28
CA THR A 56 -7.76 9.57 16.64
C THR A 56 -8.31 10.47 17.74
N GLN A 57 -8.97 11.58 17.38
CA GLN A 57 -9.39 12.63 18.31
C GLN A 57 -8.22 13.22 19.14
N ALA A 58 -7.00 13.10 18.64
CA ALA A 58 -5.79 13.61 19.26
C ALA A 58 -4.74 13.95 18.19
N THR A 59 -3.68 14.63 18.62
CA THR A 59 -2.45 14.81 17.84
C THR A 59 -1.35 14.30 18.78
N PRO A 60 -0.63 13.18 18.51
CA PRO A 60 0.09 12.91 17.26
C PRO A 60 0.15 11.44 16.79
N LEU A 61 -0.20 11.21 15.52
CA LEU A 61 -0.06 9.92 14.85
C LEU A 61 1.35 9.64 14.32
N ASN A 62 1.62 8.37 14.06
CA ASN A 62 2.81 7.93 13.33
C ASN A 62 2.46 7.79 11.84
N ILE A 63 3.21 8.43 10.95
CA ILE A 63 2.85 8.54 9.53
C ILE A 63 3.97 7.97 8.66
N VAL A 64 3.59 7.15 7.68
CA VAL A 64 4.46 6.78 6.55
C VAL A 64 3.95 7.47 5.29
N LEU A 65 4.66 8.52 4.87
CA LEU A 65 4.40 9.24 3.64
C LEU A 65 4.96 8.45 2.46
N VAL A 66 4.14 8.17 1.46
CA VAL A 66 4.51 7.40 0.29
C VAL A 66 4.55 8.35 -0.91
N GLN A 67 5.66 8.36 -1.65
CA GLN A 67 5.80 9.12 -2.89
C GLN A 67 4.73 8.69 -3.90
N PRO A 68 3.84 9.60 -4.35
CA PRO A 68 2.85 9.27 -5.36
C PRO A 68 3.40 9.50 -6.77
N SER A 69 2.86 8.78 -7.75
CA SER A 69 3.37 8.76 -9.13
C SER A 69 3.38 10.12 -9.86
N PRO A 70 2.52 11.12 -9.57
CA PRO A 70 2.58 12.42 -10.25
C PRO A 70 3.89 13.20 -10.06
N TYR A 71 4.71 12.84 -9.09
CA TYR A 71 6.03 13.46 -8.86
C TYR A 71 7.19 12.64 -9.44
N GLY A 72 6.91 11.45 -10.01
CA GLY A 72 7.96 10.55 -10.49
C GLY A 72 9.00 10.26 -9.40
N SER A 73 10.28 10.34 -9.76
CA SER A 73 11.42 10.17 -8.85
C SER A 73 11.86 11.46 -8.14
N ASP A 74 11.19 12.60 -8.36
CA ASP A 74 11.45 13.83 -7.61
C ASP A 74 10.79 13.76 -6.23
N ASN A 75 11.58 13.43 -5.20
CA ASN A 75 11.11 13.29 -3.83
C ASN A 75 11.07 14.63 -3.07
N THR A 76 11.17 15.79 -3.74
CA THR A 76 11.17 17.11 -3.08
C THR A 76 9.90 17.34 -2.26
N VAL A 77 8.72 17.03 -2.81
CA VAL A 77 7.44 17.17 -2.11
C VAL A 77 7.35 16.20 -0.93
N LEU A 78 7.79 14.95 -1.10
CA LEU A 78 7.86 13.96 -0.02
C LEU A 78 8.67 14.51 1.16
N LEU A 79 9.91 14.97 0.92
CA LEU A 79 10.82 15.41 1.97
C LEU A 79 10.33 16.68 2.69
N ARG A 80 9.84 17.67 1.92
CA ARG A 80 9.29 18.91 2.49
C ARG A 80 8.04 18.63 3.33
N SER A 81 7.19 17.73 2.87
CA SER A 81 5.99 17.31 3.60
C SER A 81 6.35 16.55 4.87
N MET A 82 7.32 15.64 4.82
CA MET A 82 7.80 14.94 6.01
C MET A 82 8.37 15.90 7.06
N LYS A 83 9.08 16.94 6.64
CA LYS A 83 9.54 18.01 7.52
C LYS A 83 8.36 18.78 8.13
N SER A 84 7.41 19.21 7.30
CA SER A 84 6.21 19.93 7.74
C SER A 84 5.37 19.13 8.74
N LEU A 85 5.20 17.83 8.55
CA LEU A 85 4.48 16.95 9.48
C LEU A 85 5.18 16.86 10.85
N ARG A 86 6.51 16.76 10.87
CA ARG A 86 7.28 16.77 12.12
C ARG A 86 7.16 18.10 12.85
N GLU A 87 7.25 19.21 12.13
CA GLU A 87 7.05 20.57 12.67
C GLU A 87 5.62 20.79 13.17
N GLY A 88 4.64 20.16 12.51
CA GLY A 88 3.23 20.14 12.91
C GLY A 88 2.90 19.18 14.05
N GLY A 89 3.89 18.49 14.62
CA GLY A 89 3.76 17.70 15.84
C GLY A 89 3.59 16.20 15.66
N SER A 90 3.63 15.63 14.43
CA SER A 90 3.61 14.17 14.24
C SER A 90 4.76 13.49 14.98
N ARG A 91 4.46 12.39 15.68
CA ARG A 91 5.41 11.72 16.58
C ARG A 91 6.54 11.04 15.82
N ILE A 92 6.16 10.22 14.83
CA ILE A 92 7.10 9.53 13.94
C ILE A 92 6.64 9.78 12.53
N VAL A 93 7.56 10.27 11.69
CA VAL A 93 7.33 10.44 10.26
C VAL A 93 8.42 9.69 9.50
N ARG A 94 7.98 8.79 8.62
CA ARG A 94 8.82 8.00 7.72
C ARG A 94 8.38 8.18 6.28
N GLY A 95 9.28 7.88 5.36
CA GLY A 95 9.04 8.01 3.93
C GLY A 95 9.23 6.70 3.18
N ILE A 96 8.46 6.51 2.11
CA ILE A 96 8.75 5.57 1.03
C ILE A 96 8.91 6.38 -0.25
N ALA A 97 10.10 6.35 -0.83
CA ALA A 97 10.45 7.15 -2.01
C ALA A 97 10.21 6.37 -3.32
N VAL A 98 10.23 7.08 -4.45
CA VAL A 98 10.41 6.48 -5.78
C VAL A 98 11.73 6.99 -6.34
N MET A 99 12.49 6.15 -7.04
CA MET A 99 13.79 6.51 -7.56
C MET A 99 14.00 5.96 -8.95
N ASP A 100 14.86 6.66 -9.68
CA ASP A 100 15.58 6.10 -10.81
C ASP A 100 16.77 5.28 -10.26
N ILE A 101 16.61 3.96 -10.24
CA ILE A 101 17.57 3.01 -9.66
C ILE A 101 18.89 2.98 -10.45
N GLU A 102 18.84 3.30 -11.75
CA GLU A 102 20.03 3.28 -12.61
C GLU A 102 20.97 4.44 -12.33
N ASN A 103 20.41 5.60 -11.95
CA ASN A 103 21.17 6.85 -11.82
C ASN A 103 21.36 7.34 -10.38
N ILE A 104 20.76 6.68 -9.37
CA ILE A 104 20.85 7.12 -7.98
C ILE A 104 22.24 6.88 -7.36
N SER A 105 22.82 7.94 -6.79
CA SER A 105 24.08 7.86 -6.05
C SER A 105 23.88 7.32 -4.62
N ASP A 106 24.92 6.71 -4.05
CA ASP A 106 24.92 6.28 -2.64
C ASP A 106 24.72 7.45 -1.68
N ALA A 107 25.28 8.63 -2.01
CA ALA A 107 25.09 9.84 -1.21
C ALA A 107 23.62 10.27 -1.15
N SER A 108 22.93 10.28 -2.30
CA SER A 108 21.51 10.60 -2.36
C SER A 108 20.64 9.57 -1.62
N LEU A 109 21.00 8.29 -1.65
CA LEU A 109 20.33 7.26 -0.83
C LEU A 109 20.51 7.53 0.67
N MET A 110 21.71 7.93 1.09
CA MET A 110 22.00 8.28 2.49
C MET A 110 21.25 9.54 2.93
N GLU A 111 21.18 10.59 2.10
CA GLU A 111 20.41 11.80 2.41
C GLU A 111 18.93 11.47 2.68
N LEU A 112 18.36 10.55 1.91
CA LEU A 112 16.99 10.10 2.10
C LEU A 112 16.84 9.24 3.36
N HIS A 113 17.81 8.37 3.63
CA HIS A 113 17.86 7.62 4.87
C HIS A 113 17.86 8.56 6.09
N GLU A 114 18.71 9.58 6.09
CA GLU A 114 18.82 10.59 7.14
C GLU A 114 17.54 11.43 7.28
N ALA A 115 16.86 11.73 6.18
CA ALA A 115 15.58 12.42 6.19
C ALA A 115 14.40 11.57 6.76
N GLY A 116 14.62 10.27 6.95
CA GLY A 116 13.65 9.32 7.51
C GLY A 116 12.99 8.40 6.48
N VAL A 117 13.47 8.33 5.24
CA VAL A 117 13.01 7.35 4.25
C VAL A 117 13.48 5.95 4.66
N ARG A 118 12.61 4.95 4.51
CA ARG A 118 12.85 3.55 4.90
C ARG A 118 12.45 2.56 3.81
N GLY A 119 12.38 3.00 2.57
CA GLY A 119 12.10 2.10 1.47
C GLY A 119 11.80 2.79 0.16
N LEU A 120 11.73 1.97 -0.89
CA LEU A 120 11.43 2.39 -2.25
C LEU A 120 10.15 1.72 -2.75
N ARG A 121 9.32 2.48 -3.46
CA ARG A 121 8.06 1.99 -4.03
C ARG A 121 8.23 1.59 -5.49
N ILE A 122 7.71 0.42 -5.82
CA ILE A 122 7.51 -0.07 -7.19
C ILE A 122 6.00 -0.21 -7.39
N ASN A 123 5.43 0.56 -8.32
CA ASN A 123 4.00 0.55 -8.60
C ASN A 123 3.76 0.24 -10.09
N LYS A 124 3.11 -0.90 -10.37
CA LYS A 124 2.78 -1.35 -11.74
C LYS A 124 1.28 -1.38 -12.02
N GLN A 125 0.44 -0.79 -11.16
CA GLN A 125 -1.01 -0.67 -11.39
C GLN A 125 -1.48 0.77 -11.66
N ALA A 126 -0.71 1.78 -11.26
CA ALA A 126 -1.14 3.18 -11.36
C ALA A 126 -1.18 3.75 -12.78
N ASP A 127 -0.47 3.13 -13.73
CA ASP A 127 -0.36 3.59 -15.13
C ASP A 127 -1.32 2.88 -16.09
N GLY A 128 -2.06 1.86 -15.62
CA GLY A 128 -3.03 1.11 -16.42
C GLY A 128 -2.41 0.24 -17.52
N LYS A 129 -1.08 0.06 -17.55
CA LYS A 129 -0.39 -0.75 -18.56
C LYS A 129 -0.28 -2.21 -18.12
N SER A 130 -0.23 -3.14 -19.08
CA SER A 130 0.10 -4.54 -18.80
C SER A 130 1.52 -4.61 -18.23
N THR A 131 1.67 -5.19 -17.05
CA THR A 131 2.98 -5.36 -16.41
C THR A 131 3.72 -6.53 -17.04
N ASP A 132 4.94 -6.29 -17.50
CA ASP A 132 5.88 -7.35 -17.83
C ASP A 132 6.50 -7.91 -16.53
N LEU A 133 6.36 -9.22 -16.33
CA LEU A 133 6.82 -9.91 -15.11
C LEU A 133 8.35 -9.91 -15.01
N GLU A 134 9.05 -10.08 -16.12
CA GLU A 134 10.51 -10.09 -16.14
C GLU A 134 11.07 -8.72 -15.77
N SER A 135 10.57 -7.65 -16.40
CA SER A 135 10.92 -6.27 -16.03
C SER A 135 10.62 -5.96 -14.55
N LEU A 136 9.52 -6.48 -13.99
CA LEU A 136 9.21 -6.30 -12.57
C LEU A 136 10.24 -7.01 -11.68
N LYS A 137 10.58 -8.27 -11.98
CA LYS A 137 11.60 -9.01 -11.23
C LYS A 137 12.95 -8.32 -11.28
N GLU A 138 13.37 -7.88 -12.46
CA GLU A 138 14.62 -7.13 -12.63
C GLU A 138 14.61 -5.85 -11.77
N THR A 139 13.53 -5.07 -11.84
CA THR A 139 13.39 -3.84 -11.03
C THR A 139 13.50 -4.15 -9.53
N ILE A 140 12.85 -5.22 -9.06
CA ILE A 140 12.89 -5.64 -7.65
C ILE A 140 14.30 -6.05 -7.24
N LEU A 141 14.98 -6.87 -8.04
CA LEU A 141 16.34 -7.34 -7.77
C LEU A 141 17.35 -6.19 -7.74
N GLN A 142 17.29 -5.29 -8.72
CA GLN A 142 18.12 -4.09 -8.75
C GLN A 142 17.86 -3.19 -7.54
N THR A 143 16.59 -2.96 -7.20
CA THR A 143 16.18 -2.17 -6.02
C THR A 143 16.73 -2.78 -4.75
N ALA A 144 16.55 -4.09 -4.54
CA ALA A 144 17.05 -4.81 -3.38
C ALA A 144 18.57 -4.71 -3.26
N SER A 145 19.29 -4.86 -4.39
CA SER A 145 20.75 -4.75 -4.43
C SER A 145 21.25 -3.38 -3.95
N ARG A 146 20.54 -2.29 -4.30
CA ARG A 146 20.89 -0.93 -3.87
C ARG A 146 20.59 -0.67 -2.40
N ILE A 147 19.50 -1.20 -1.86
CA ILE A 147 19.02 -0.83 -0.52
C ILE A 147 19.38 -1.82 0.59
N GLN A 148 19.90 -3.01 0.26
CA GLN A 148 20.20 -4.07 1.26
C GLN A 148 21.16 -3.66 2.38
N TYR A 149 22.00 -2.64 2.15
CA TYR A 149 22.95 -2.13 3.14
C TYR A 149 22.35 -1.08 4.08
N LEU A 150 21.14 -0.60 3.78
CA LEU A 150 20.47 0.42 4.56
C LEU A 150 19.59 -0.24 5.64
N PRO A 151 19.81 0.06 6.93
CA PRO A 151 19.10 -0.63 8.00
C PRO A 151 17.60 -0.33 7.94
N GLY A 152 16.81 -1.41 7.99
CA GLY A 152 15.35 -1.34 8.02
C GLY A 152 14.69 -1.01 6.69
N TRP A 153 15.45 -0.79 5.61
CA TRP A 153 14.89 -0.47 4.30
C TRP A 153 14.12 -1.65 3.68
N LYS A 154 13.02 -1.33 3.00
CA LYS A 154 12.10 -2.30 2.39
C LYS A 154 11.73 -1.89 0.98
N ILE A 155 11.25 -2.85 0.20
CA ILE A 155 10.59 -2.58 -1.07
C ILE A 155 9.08 -2.52 -0.81
N GLN A 156 8.41 -1.45 -1.21
CA GLN A 156 6.95 -1.40 -1.21
C GLN A 156 6.45 -1.70 -2.62
N LEU A 157 5.63 -2.74 -2.77
CA LEU A 157 5.21 -3.26 -4.07
C LEU A 157 3.70 -3.19 -4.22
N PHE A 158 3.24 -2.61 -5.33
CA PHE A 158 1.85 -2.71 -5.77
C PHE A 158 1.78 -3.37 -7.16
N CYS A 159 1.22 -4.58 -7.20
CA CYS A 159 1.09 -5.43 -8.37
C CYS A 159 -0.26 -6.16 -8.39
N ALA A 160 -0.57 -6.89 -9.47
CA ALA A 160 -1.80 -7.67 -9.58
C ALA A 160 -1.74 -8.95 -8.72
N PRO A 161 -2.89 -9.45 -8.19
CA PRO A 161 -2.97 -10.65 -7.38
C PRO A 161 -2.21 -11.85 -7.96
N ALA A 162 -2.46 -12.19 -9.22
CA ALA A 162 -1.86 -13.34 -9.89
C ALA A 162 -0.31 -13.26 -9.98
N MET A 163 0.28 -12.07 -9.84
CA MET A 163 1.75 -11.95 -9.87
C MET A 163 2.39 -12.52 -8.60
N TRP A 164 1.69 -12.59 -7.48
CA TRP A 164 2.24 -13.18 -6.26
C TRP A 164 2.41 -14.69 -6.36
N GLU A 165 1.72 -15.33 -7.30
CA GLU A 165 1.81 -16.77 -7.54
C GLU A 165 3.09 -17.13 -8.27
N GLY A 166 3.59 -18.32 -7.93
CA GLY A 166 4.55 -19.02 -8.76
C GLY A 166 3.86 -19.97 -9.73
N GLU A 167 4.48 -20.28 -10.86
CA GLU A 167 3.95 -21.30 -11.78
C GLU A 167 4.08 -22.71 -11.17
N THR A 168 3.24 -23.03 -10.19
CA THR A 168 3.04 -24.40 -9.75
C THR A 168 1.59 -24.60 -9.33
N HIS A 169 0.74 -25.08 -10.24
CA HIS A 169 -0.31 -26.08 -10.00
C HIS A 169 -0.99 -26.60 -11.30
N PHE A 170 -0.20 -26.90 -12.33
CA PHE A 170 -0.57 -27.96 -13.28
C PHE A 170 0.51 -29.04 -13.23
N GLN A 171 0.23 -30.11 -12.48
CA GLN A 171 1.04 -31.32 -12.52
C GLN A 171 0.81 -31.99 -13.87
N LEU A 172 1.80 -31.91 -14.75
CA LEU A 172 2.17 -32.88 -15.79
C LEU A 172 3.31 -32.21 -16.56
N GLU A 173 4.56 -32.56 -16.28
CA GLU A 173 5.66 -32.62 -17.27
C GLU A 173 7.04 -32.85 -16.59
N SER A 174 8.00 -33.30 -17.41
CA SER A 174 9.23 -34.03 -17.06
C SER A 174 10.33 -33.27 -16.29
N GLU A 175 11.26 -34.02 -15.67
CA GLU A 175 12.40 -33.52 -14.87
C GLU A 175 13.34 -32.54 -15.59
N ILE A 176 13.33 -32.50 -16.94
CA ILE A 176 14.18 -31.60 -17.74
C ILE A 176 13.57 -30.18 -17.80
N GLU A 177 12.25 -30.05 -17.88
CA GLU A 177 11.56 -28.75 -17.80
C GLU A 177 11.60 -28.18 -16.38
N GLN A 178 11.67 -29.03 -15.35
CA GLN A 178 11.89 -28.58 -13.96
C GLN A 178 13.25 -27.90 -13.77
N ARG A 179 14.29 -28.29 -14.52
CA ARG A 179 15.62 -27.63 -14.45
C ARG A 179 15.68 -26.33 -15.24
N LEU A 180 14.87 -26.18 -16.28
CA LEU A 180 14.71 -24.93 -17.04
C LEU A 180 13.71 -23.95 -16.37
N LYS A 181 12.76 -24.46 -15.57
CA LYS A 181 11.87 -23.71 -14.65
C LYS A 181 12.58 -23.02 -13.47
N ASN A 182 13.90 -23.10 -13.38
CA ASN A 182 14.71 -22.36 -12.41
C ASN A 182 14.80 -20.84 -12.71
N GLU A 183 14.11 -20.34 -13.72
CA GLU A 183 13.87 -18.90 -13.91
C GLU A 183 12.70 -18.48 -13.02
N THR A 184 13.03 -18.29 -11.74
CA THR A 184 12.14 -17.99 -10.61
C THR A 184 11.01 -17.02 -10.96
N ASP A 185 9.79 -17.43 -10.65
CA ASP A 185 8.62 -16.55 -10.58
C ASP A 185 8.78 -15.46 -9.51
N LEU A 186 7.81 -14.54 -9.40
CA LEU A 186 7.91 -13.45 -8.42
C LEU A 186 7.92 -13.97 -6.98
N TYR A 187 7.25 -15.09 -6.70
CA TYR A 187 7.25 -15.71 -5.37
C TYR A 187 8.68 -16.08 -4.96
N ASP A 188 9.36 -16.87 -5.79
CA ASP A 188 10.73 -17.31 -5.53
C ASP A 188 11.71 -16.13 -5.50
N THR A 189 11.51 -15.15 -6.39
CA THR A 189 12.27 -13.90 -6.40
C THR A 189 12.18 -13.21 -5.04
N ILE A 190 10.96 -12.98 -4.52
CA ILE A 190 10.71 -12.32 -3.23
C ILE A 190 11.23 -13.18 -2.07
N ALA A 191 11.07 -14.50 -2.15
CA ALA A 191 11.53 -15.42 -1.11
C ALA A 191 13.05 -15.37 -0.91
N ALA A 192 13.80 -15.11 -1.98
CA ALA A 192 15.26 -15.03 -1.98
C ALA A 192 15.81 -13.63 -1.64
N LEU A 193 14.98 -12.58 -1.56
CA LEU A 193 15.49 -11.22 -1.37
C LEU A 193 16.23 -11.03 -0.03
N PRO A 194 17.30 -10.21 -0.04
CA PRO A 194 17.99 -9.80 1.19
C PRO A 194 17.19 -8.78 2.02
N VAL A 195 16.12 -8.23 1.45
CA VAL A 195 15.24 -7.23 2.08
C VAL A 195 13.79 -7.70 2.09
N GLN A 196 12.99 -7.17 3.01
CA GLN A 196 11.56 -7.48 3.07
C GLN A 196 10.76 -6.65 2.04
N VAL A 197 9.61 -7.18 1.65
CA VAL A 197 8.64 -6.52 0.78
C VAL A 197 7.40 -6.12 1.57
N ILE A 198 6.85 -4.94 1.32
CA ILE A 198 5.54 -4.49 1.79
C ILE A 198 4.57 -4.61 0.62
N ALA A 199 3.57 -5.48 0.74
CA ALA A 199 2.49 -5.61 -0.23
C ALA A 199 1.45 -4.50 -0.01
N ASP A 200 1.40 -3.53 -0.93
CA ASP A 200 0.41 -2.46 -0.90
C ASP A 200 -1.00 -3.01 -1.15
N HIS A 201 -1.99 -2.42 -0.49
CA HIS A 201 -3.42 -2.67 -0.70
C HIS A 201 -3.76 -4.17 -0.76
N VAL A 202 -3.38 -4.90 0.29
CA VAL A 202 -3.62 -6.34 0.41
C VAL A 202 -2.99 -7.16 -0.72
N GLY A 203 -1.90 -6.66 -1.33
CA GLY A 203 -1.30 -7.28 -2.52
C GLY A 203 -2.17 -7.18 -3.77
N GLY A 204 -3.11 -6.24 -3.81
CA GLY A 204 -4.07 -6.06 -4.90
C GLY A 204 -5.27 -7.02 -4.87
N MET A 205 -5.39 -7.86 -3.83
CA MET A 205 -6.46 -8.85 -3.69
C MET A 205 -7.83 -8.16 -3.67
N ARG A 206 -8.75 -8.66 -4.49
CA ARG A 206 -10.06 -8.02 -4.71
C ARG A 206 -11.15 -8.72 -3.91
N ALA A 207 -12.08 -7.95 -3.37
CA ALA A 207 -13.32 -8.48 -2.80
C ALA A 207 -14.21 -9.09 -3.89
N LEU A 208 -15.24 -9.83 -3.46
CA LEU A 208 -16.18 -10.47 -4.38
C LEU A 208 -16.87 -9.47 -5.32
N SER A 209 -17.24 -8.29 -4.84
CA SER A 209 -17.89 -7.28 -5.69
C SER A 209 -17.05 -6.90 -6.92
N LYS A 210 -15.73 -6.75 -6.74
CA LYS A 210 -14.78 -6.49 -7.84
C LYS A 210 -14.43 -7.74 -8.65
N LEU A 211 -14.33 -8.91 -8.02
CA LEU A 211 -14.00 -10.17 -8.72
C LEU A 211 -15.11 -10.62 -9.67
N GLN A 212 -16.37 -10.41 -9.29
CA GLN A 212 -17.53 -10.82 -10.09
C GLN A 212 -17.66 -10.05 -11.41
N LEU A 213 -17.08 -8.85 -11.50
CA LEU A 213 -17.03 -8.05 -12.74
C LEU A 213 -15.99 -8.55 -13.75
N ASN A 214 -15.12 -9.50 -13.38
CA ASN A 214 -14.10 -10.06 -14.26
C ASN A 214 -14.51 -11.48 -14.70
N ALA A 215 -14.61 -11.70 -16.01
CA ALA A 215 -15.03 -12.98 -16.59
C ALA A 215 -14.16 -14.18 -16.17
N ALA A 216 -12.87 -13.96 -15.87
CA ALA A 216 -11.95 -15.02 -15.44
C ALA A 216 -12.18 -15.44 -13.97
N THR A 217 -12.76 -14.57 -13.14
CA THR A 217 -12.96 -14.79 -11.70
C THR A 217 -14.42 -14.76 -11.27
N SER A 218 -15.35 -14.58 -12.22
CA SER A 218 -16.79 -14.43 -11.96
C SER A 218 -17.45 -15.65 -11.32
N ARG A 219 -16.77 -16.80 -11.35
CA ARG A 219 -17.22 -18.06 -10.73
C ARG A 219 -16.75 -18.23 -9.28
N LEU A 220 -15.91 -17.32 -8.76
CA LEU A 220 -15.45 -17.38 -7.38
C LEU A 220 -16.56 -16.91 -6.44
N ASP A 221 -16.91 -17.77 -5.48
CA ASP A 221 -17.83 -17.50 -4.37
C ASP A 221 -17.10 -17.10 -3.07
N ASP A 222 -15.79 -17.36 -3.03
CA ASP A 222 -14.89 -17.04 -1.91
C ASP A 222 -13.67 -16.25 -2.44
N PRO A 223 -13.49 -14.99 -2.01
CA PRO A 223 -12.42 -14.15 -2.52
C PRO A 223 -11.03 -14.61 -2.03
N THR A 224 -10.93 -15.47 -1.01
CA THR A 224 -9.64 -16.02 -0.56
C THR A 224 -9.08 -17.10 -1.48
N LYS A 225 -9.89 -17.59 -2.44
CA LYS A 225 -9.46 -18.56 -3.46
C LYS A 225 -8.93 -17.90 -4.73
N GLN A 226 -8.83 -16.57 -4.76
CA GLN A 226 -8.31 -15.85 -5.92
C GLN A 226 -6.80 -16.10 -6.11
N PRO A 227 -6.30 -16.06 -7.36
CA PRO A 227 -4.89 -16.24 -7.64
C PRO A 227 -3.99 -15.30 -6.84
N GLY A 228 -2.91 -15.84 -6.28
CA GLY A 228 -1.88 -15.15 -5.51
C GLY A 228 -2.14 -15.06 -4.01
N PHE A 229 -3.37 -15.32 -3.54
CA PHE A 229 -3.71 -15.14 -2.13
C PHE A 229 -2.92 -16.08 -1.21
N GLU A 230 -2.86 -17.36 -1.56
CA GLU A 230 -2.10 -18.36 -0.79
C GLU A 230 -0.59 -18.05 -0.82
N ALA A 231 -0.07 -17.63 -1.96
CA ALA A 231 1.34 -17.28 -2.14
C ALA A 231 1.73 -16.07 -1.27
N LEU A 232 0.88 -15.03 -1.22
CA LEU A 232 1.04 -13.88 -0.35
C LEU A 232 1.11 -14.29 1.13
N ILE A 233 0.21 -15.18 1.58
CA ILE A 233 0.22 -15.72 2.96
C ILE A 233 1.50 -16.50 3.23
N LYS A 234 1.94 -17.37 2.31
CA LYS A 234 3.18 -18.15 2.45
C LYS A 234 4.41 -17.25 2.62
N LEU A 235 4.55 -16.22 1.77
CA LEU A 235 5.63 -15.24 1.89
C LEU A 235 5.58 -14.45 3.20
N ALA A 236 4.37 -14.08 3.67
CA ALA A 236 4.21 -13.40 4.94
C ALA A 236 4.58 -14.30 6.13
N ARG A 237 4.15 -15.57 6.15
CA ARG A 237 4.55 -16.57 7.17
C ARG A 237 6.07 -16.76 7.18
N ALA A 238 6.70 -16.79 6.00
CA ALA A 238 8.14 -16.85 5.85
C ALA A 238 8.87 -15.55 6.21
N SER A 239 8.16 -14.53 6.72
CA SER A 239 8.71 -13.24 7.12
C SER A 239 9.33 -12.42 6.00
N ARG A 240 8.98 -12.74 4.75
CA ARG A 240 9.45 -12.04 3.54
C ARG A 240 8.54 -10.88 3.15
N VAL A 241 7.24 -11.02 3.42
CA VAL A 241 6.23 -10.01 3.09
C VAL A 241 5.53 -9.47 4.34
N ILE A 242 5.31 -8.16 4.35
CA ILE A 242 4.41 -7.44 5.24
C ILE A 242 3.19 -7.04 4.40
N VAL A 243 1.99 -7.33 4.86
CA VAL A 243 0.75 -7.04 4.11
C VAL A 243 0.08 -5.80 4.68
N LYS A 244 -0.24 -4.84 3.81
CA LYS A 244 -0.90 -3.60 4.20
C LYS A 244 -2.40 -3.67 3.98
N LEU A 245 -3.18 -3.64 5.06
CA LEU A 245 -4.64 -3.45 5.03
C LEU A 245 -4.92 -1.97 4.76
N SER A 246 -5.08 -1.62 3.47
CA SER A 246 -5.25 -0.24 3.01
C SER A 246 -5.99 -0.19 1.69
N GLY A 247 -6.54 0.97 1.33
CA GLY A 247 -7.11 1.22 0.00
C GLY A 247 -8.25 0.26 -0.36
N PHE A 248 -9.07 -0.17 0.61
CA PHE A 248 -10.14 -1.16 0.36
C PHE A 248 -11.13 -0.71 -0.72
N TYR A 249 -11.37 0.59 -0.86
CA TYR A 249 -12.22 1.16 -1.92
C TYR A 249 -11.66 0.95 -3.34
N ARG A 250 -10.40 0.55 -3.48
CA ARG A 250 -9.80 0.12 -4.76
C ARG A 250 -10.10 -1.35 -5.06
N LEU A 251 -10.37 -2.12 -4.01
CA LEU A 251 -10.46 -3.59 -4.01
C LEU A 251 -11.91 -4.07 -3.89
N SER A 252 -12.84 -3.18 -3.54
CA SER A 252 -14.27 -3.42 -3.36
C SER A 252 -15.08 -2.32 -4.05
N ASP A 253 -16.21 -2.70 -4.66
CA ASP A 253 -17.21 -1.77 -5.20
C ASP A 253 -18.28 -1.39 -4.15
N ARG A 254 -18.20 -1.90 -2.92
CA ARG A 254 -19.14 -1.60 -1.83
C ARG A 254 -18.65 -0.46 -0.93
N THR A 255 -18.25 0.67 -1.52
CA THR A 255 -17.73 1.82 -0.76
C THR A 255 -18.77 2.39 0.22
N GLU A 256 -20.06 2.39 -0.14
CA GLU A 256 -21.16 2.84 0.71
C GLU A 256 -21.30 2.02 2.01
N SER A 257 -20.85 0.76 2.03
CA SER A 257 -20.87 -0.10 3.22
C SER A 257 -19.59 -0.03 4.06
N GLY A 258 -18.61 0.77 3.63
CA GLY A 258 -17.24 0.74 4.17
C GLY A 258 -16.47 -0.50 3.72
N CYS A 259 -16.70 -0.96 2.47
CA CYS A 259 -16.06 -2.12 1.87
C CYS A 259 -16.26 -3.41 2.69
N ASP A 260 -17.49 -3.66 3.15
CA ASP A 260 -17.82 -4.76 4.06
C ASP A 260 -17.49 -6.15 3.51
N ASP A 261 -17.45 -6.31 2.20
CA ASP A 261 -17.08 -7.53 1.49
C ASP A 261 -15.57 -7.83 1.44
N MET A 262 -14.74 -6.96 2.03
CA MET A 262 -13.34 -7.27 2.34
C MET A 262 -13.18 -8.17 3.58
N GLU A 263 -14.24 -8.40 4.35
CA GLU A 263 -14.23 -9.20 5.58
C GLU A 263 -13.53 -10.56 5.44
N PRO A 264 -13.83 -11.41 4.45
CA PRO A 264 -13.22 -12.74 4.35
C PRO A 264 -11.70 -12.67 4.18
N ILE A 265 -11.22 -11.72 3.35
CA ILE A 265 -9.80 -11.50 3.10
C ILE A 265 -9.11 -11.00 4.37
N ALA A 266 -9.69 -10.00 5.04
CA ALA A 266 -9.12 -9.41 6.25
C ALA A 266 -9.01 -10.44 7.38
N LYS A 267 -10.09 -11.21 7.63
CA LYS A 267 -10.11 -12.28 8.64
C LYS A 267 -9.07 -13.35 8.36
N ALA A 268 -8.99 -13.84 7.11
CA ALA A 268 -8.01 -14.86 6.74
C ALA A 268 -6.56 -14.41 6.95
N LEU A 269 -6.23 -13.13 6.65
CA LEU A 269 -4.90 -12.57 6.90
C LEU A 269 -4.60 -12.41 8.39
N VAL A 270 -5.56 -11.93 9.17
CA VAL A 270 -5.43 -11.73 10.62
C VAL A 270 -5.25 -13.06 11.34
N GLU A 271 -5.96 -14.10 10.89
CA GLU A 271 -5.79 -15.46 11.42
C GLU A 271 -4.42 -16.05 11.03
N ALA A 272 -4.01 -15.89 9.76
CA ALA A 272 -2.83 -16.55 9.24
C ALA A 272 -1.50 -15.90 9.65
N VAL A 273 -1.45 -14.56 9.68
CA VAL A 273 -0.20 -13.77 9.78
C VAL A 273 -0.37 -12.45 10.56
N PRO A 274 -0.97 -12.43 11.76
CA PRO A 274 -1.31 -11.18 12.47
C PRO A 274 -0.11 -10.27 12.78
N HIS A 275 1.09 -10.84 12.89
CA HIS A 275 2.36 -10.14 13.16
C HIS A 275 3.03 -9.57 11.90
N ARG A 276 2.41 -9.71 10.73
CA ARG A 276 2.90 -9.21 9.43
C ARG A 276 1.95 -8.22 8.80
N LEU A 277 0.97 -7.73 9.55
CA LEU A 277 -0.04 -6.79 9.06
C LEU A 277 0.25 -5.37 9.54
N VAL A 278 0.00 -4.40 8.67
CA VAL A 278 -0.04 -2.97 9.01
C VAL A 278 -1.26 -2.32 8.35
N TRP A 279 -1.75 -1.23 8.91
CA TRP A 279 -2.89 -0.47 8.37
C TRP A 279 -2.45 0.82 7.67
N GLY A 280 -3.23 1.30 6.71
CA GLY A 280 -3.12 2.66 6.17
C GLY A 280 -4.42 3.13 5.50
N SER A 281 -4.72 4.43 5.60
CA SER A 281 -5.97 5.00 5.06
C SER A 281 -5.98 5.09 3.53
N ASP A 282 -4.80 5.21 2.91
CA ASP A 282 -4.64 5.59 1.51
C ASP A 282 -5.16 7.02 1.20
N TRP A 283 -5.19 7.89 2.21
CA TRP A 283 -5.47 9.32 2.03
C TRP A 283 -4.48 9.94 1.01
N PRO A 284 -4.92 10.81 0.10
CA PRO A 284 -6.23 11.48 0.02
C PRO A 284 -7.22 10.77 -0.92
N HIS A 285 -7.11 9.46 -1.10
CA HIS A 285 -8.08 8.67 -1.86
C HIS A 285 -8.14 8.97 -3.37
N THR A 286 -7.01 8.83 -4.06
CA THR A 286 -6.93 9.08 -5.52
C THR A 286 -7.81 8.13 -6.35
N GLY A 287 -8.13 8.55 -7.58
CA GLY A 287 -8.95 7.81 -8.53
C GLY A 287 -8.38 6.45 -8.99
N GLU A 288 -9.15 5.76 -9.84
CA GLU A 288 -8.70 4.51 -10.48
C GLU A 288 -7.90 4.83 -11.74
N GLY A 289 -6.81 4.10 -11.97
CA GLY A 289 -5.93 4.33 -13.13
C GLY A 289 -6.65 4.21 -14.47
N LYS A 290 -7.63 3.30 -14.58
CA LYS A 290 -8.41 3.09 -15.81
C LYS A 290 -9.23 4.32 -16.24
N ASP A 291 -9.61 5.18 -15.28
CA ASP A 291 -10.42 6.37 -15.54
C ASP A 291 -9.57 7.54 -16.06
N ARG A 292 -8.23 7.38 -16.07
CA ARG A 292 -7.27 8.37 -16.55
C ARG A 292 -6.99 8.24 -18.04
N VAL A 293 -7.41 7.13 -18.66
CA VAL A 293 -7.24 6.91 -20.10
C VAL A 293 -8.01 8.02 -20.85
N ASN A 294 -7.30 8.74 -21.72
CA ASN A 294 -7.78 9.91 -22.48
C ASN A 294 -8.05 11.19 -21.68
N ARG A 295 -7.68 11.25 -20.40
CA ARG A 295 -7.76 12.49 -19.61
C ARG A 295 -6.50 13.33 -19.86
N GLY A 296 -6.68 14.56 -20.35
CA GLY A 296 -5.57 15.50 -20.55
C GLY A 296 -4.97 15.95 -19.21
N LEU A 297 -3.68 16.30 -19.20
CA LEU A 297 -2.96 16.73 -17.97
C LEU A 297 -3.47 18.05 -17.38
N GLU A 298 -4.21 18.85 -18.14
CA GLU A 298 -4.87 20.06 -17.66
C GLU A 298 -6.09 19.77 -16.76
N ALA A 299 -6.64 18.56 -16.83
CA ALA A 299 -7.81 18.19 -16.03
C ALA A 299 -7.37 17.74 -14.63
N VAL A 300 -7.73 18.54 -13.62
CA VAL A 300 -7.54 18.19 -12.21
C VAL A 300 -8.42 17.00 -11.85
N GLU A 301 -7.81 15.96 -11.26
CA GLU A 301 -8.47 14.78 -10.69
C GLU A 301 -8.79 15.03 -9.22
N GLU A 302 -10.07 15.19 -8.93
CA GLU A 302 -10.59 15.23 -7.57
C GLU A 302 -10.46 13.89 -6.87
N PHE A 303 -10.45 13.96 -5.55
CA PHE A 303 -10.35 12.79 -4.68
C PHE A 303 -11.69 12.10 -4.46
N ARG A 304 -11.65 10.79 -4.18
CA ARG A 304 -12.84 10.02 -3.83
C ARG A 304 -13.30 10.41 -2.42
N GLU A 305 -14.61 10.52 -2.23
CA GLU A 305 -15.20 10.60 -0.89
C GLU A 305 -15.28 9.20 -0.29
N ILE A 306 -14.44 8.92 0.70
CA ILE A 306 -14.35 7.64 1.39
C ILE A 306 -14.69 7.82 2.86
N ASP A 307 -15.55 6.96 3.38
CA ASP A 307 -15.86 6.90 4.81
C ASP A 307 -14.84 6.02 5.54
N ASP A 308 -13.64 6.57 5.80
CA ASP A 308 -12.57 5.87 6.51
C ASP A 308 -13.00 5.43 7.91
N VAL A 309 -13.87 6.20 8.57
CA VAL A 309 -14.36 5.86 9.90
C VAL A 309 -15.15 4.55 9.84
N ARG A 310 -16.04 4.40 8.87
CA ARG A 310 -16.79 3.16 8.67
C ARG A 310 -15.89 2.00 8.28
N ILE A 311 -14.87 2.22 7.44
CA ILE A 311 -13.87 1.18 7.10
C ILE A 311 -13.14 0.72 8.37
N ILE A 312 -12.66 1.65 9.21
CA ILE A 312 -11.98 1.35 10.47
C ILE A 312 -12.90 0.58 11.43
N GLN A 313 -14.17 0.99 11.54
CA GLN A 313 -15.16 0.28 12.37
C GLN A 313 -15.41 -1.15 11.88
N ASN A 314 -15.53 -1.34 10.56
CA ASN A 314 -15.65 -2.67 9.96
C ASN A 314 -14.40 -3.51 10.31
N MET A 315 -13.20 -2.96 10.13
CA MET A 315 -11.96 -3.63 10.49
C MET A 315 -11.88 -3.99 11.98
N ARG A 316 -12.29 -3.09 12.89
CA ARG A 316 -12.30 -3.39 14.32
C ARG A 316 -13.22 -4.56 14.67
N ARG A 317 -14.34 -4.73 13.94
CA ARG A 317 -15.24 -5.88 14.10
C ARG A 317 -14.65 -7.17 13.55
N TRP A 318 -13.76 -7.11 12.56
CA TRP A 318 -13.11 -8.29 11.98
C TRP A 318 -11.87 -8.73 12.76
N VAL A 319 -11.16 -7.77 13.37
CA VAL A 319 -10.00 -7.98 14.23
C VAL A 319 -10.45 -7.87 15.69
N GLU A 320 -11.20 -8.87 16.14
CA GLU A 320 -11.83 -8.85 17.47
C GLU A 320 -10.79 -8.87 18.59
N ASP A 321 -9.73 -9.67 18.43
CA ASP A 321 -8.63 -9.81 19.38
C ASP A 321 -7.83 -8.51 19.52
N GLU A 322 -7.77 -7.99 20.76
CA GLU A 322 -7.12 -6.71 21.05
C GLU A 322 -5.62 -6.75 20.77
N LYS A 323 -4.96 -7.90 20.96
CA LYS A 323 -3.54 -8.04 20.66
C LYS A 323 -3.28 -7.97 19.15
N ALA A 324 -4.11 -8.61 18.33
CA ALA A 324 -4.04 -8.51 16.87
C ALA A 324 -4.36 -7.09 16.39
N TRP A 325 -5.36 -6.41 16.99
CA TRP A 325 -5.70 -5.03 16.69
C TRP A 325 -4.53 -4.07 16.99
N MET A 326 -3.98 -4.15 18.20
CA MET A 326 -2.81 -3.35 18.58
C MET A 326 -1.57 -3.73 17.77
N GLY A 327 -1.42 -5.00 17.38
CA GLY A 327 -0.43 -5.45 16.42
C GLY A 327 -0.54 -4.70 15.10
N LEU A 328 -1.72 -4.73 14.49
CA LEU A 328 -2.03 -4.10 13.21
C LEU A 328 -1.83 -2.57 13.23
N MET A 329 -2.34 -1.91 14.27
CA MET A 329 -2.42 -0.45 14.33
C MET A 329 -1.17 0.20 14.93
N VAL A 330 -0.45 -0.47 15.84
CA VAL A 330 0.61 0.15 16.65
C VAL A 330 1.93 -0.62 16.61
N HIS A 331 1.93 -1.90 17.02
CA HIS A 331 3.17 -2.60 17.33
C HIS A 331 3.94 -3.09 16.09
N ASN A 332 3.24 -3.71 15.14
CA ASN A 332 3.87 -4.16 13.90
C ASN A 332 4.46 -2.98 13.10
N PRO A 333 3.71 -1.89 12.83
CA PRO A 333 4.26 -0.77 12.07
C PRO A 333 5.44 -0.10 12.80
N ALA A 334 5.40 0.01 14.14
CA ALA A 334 6.56 0.46 14.90
C ALA A 334 7.79 -0.44 14.67
N GLY A 335 7.62 -1.77 14.71
CA GLY A 335 8.72 -2.71 14.44
C GLY A 335 9.25 -2.67 12.99
N PHE A 336 8.43 -2.25 12.02
CA PHE A 336 8.83 -2.23 10.61
C PHE A 336 9.39 -0.89 10.14
N TYR A 337 9.01 0.23 10.74
CA TYR A 337 9.36 1.56 10.25
C TYR A 337 10.15 2.44 11.24
N ALA A 338 10.09 2.15 12.55
CA ALA A 338 10.72 3.01 13.57
C ALA A 338 12.25 2.99 13.49
#